data_AF-A8G406-F1
#
_entry.id   AF-A8G406-F1
#
_cell.length_a   1.000
_cell.length_b   1.000
_cell.length_c   1.000
_cell.angle_alpha   90.00
_cell.angle_beta   90.00
_cell.angle_gamma   90.00
#
_symmetry.space_group_name_H-M   'P 1'
#
loop_
_entity.id
_entity.type
_entity.pdbx_description
1 polymer ?
#
loop_
_entity_poly.entity_id
_entity_poly.type
_entity_poly.pdbx_seq_one_letter_code
_entity_poly.pdbx_strand_id
1 'polypeptide(L)'
;MEYITNNLKLQKQLISSKNILFIQDIDGVCIPLVKDPMTRELESKYIYAVKEFNEEFFVLTCGEHEGPRGVNRIIERSLGSTNEPKKKELYLRGLAACGVEYQDNDGKISFEGVSEKELDFLSKVPSLIKPKFDLIVKNIFPELDQEDINFHAVKSICETRFSPTINFNSLFDLVKKDSDKRKLIQISFEKMMNEIILKAESEGIKNSFFLHISPNLGNNNGREIIKLSSKDDIGSTDIQLLIKGAVKDSGVLFLLNKFIELKSGKAPFGNNFNFKNSPKSLKEKIDLCKRSIHIDDMPLIVGVGDTVTSKKNNDEKSYLRGGSDRSFLEFIQTLGREFGIKNKIIFVDSSSGEVERPSTKKTGLIGISDIYDNLKFDIVFENGPKEYTNWFIELANKRSNFKKNS
;
A
#
# COMPACT_ATOMS: atom_id res chain seq x y z
N MET A 1 24.73 16.43 8.81
CA MET A 1 25.46 15.53 9.73
C MET A 1 24.50 14.68 10.58
N GLU A 2 23.48 15.28 11.20
CA GLU A 2 22.50 14.55 12.05
C GLU A 2 21.75 13.41 11.33
N TYR A 3 21.28 13.63 10.10
CA TYR A 3 20.66 12.58 9.27
C TYR A 3 21.55 11.34 9.08
N ILE A 4 22.82 11.55 8.71
CA ILE A 4 23.79 10.46 8.50
C ILE A 4 24.05 9.71 9.80
N THR A 5 24.22 10.44 10.91
CA THR A 5 24.42 9.83 12.23
C THR A 5 23.21 9.01 12.69
N ASN A 6 21.99 9.52 12.48
CA ASN A 6 20.75 8.81 12.80
C ASN A 6 20.58 7.55 11.94
N ASN A 7 20.87 7.65 10.63
CA ASN A 7 20.83 6.52 9.72
C ASN A 7 21.83 5.43 10.13
N LEU A 8 23.08 5.78 10.42
CA LEU A 8 24.10 4.82 10.87
C LEU A 8 23.72 4.16 12.20
N LYS A 9 23.15 4.91 13.14
CA LYS A 9 22.66 4.36 14.42
C LYS A 9 21.51 3.39 14.19
N LEU A 10 20.57 3.73 13.31
CA LEU A 10 19.49 2.82 12.93
C LEU A 10 20.06 1.54 12.30
N GLN A 11 20.90 1.64 11.27
CA GLN A 11 21.50 0.47 10.62
C GLN A 11 22.16 -0.46 11.64
N LYS A 12 22.98 0.07 12.56
CA LYS A 12 23.61 -0.75 13.61
C LYS A 12 22.59 -1.48 14.47
N GLN A 13 21.52 -0.81 14.90
CA GLN A 13 20.44 -1.42 15.67
C GLN A 13 19.76 -2.55 14.89
N LEU A 14 19.45 -2.32 13.61
CA LEU A 14 18.78 -3.30 12.76
C LEU A 14 19.68 -4.49 12.42
N ILE A 15 20.98 -4.29 12.25
CA ILE A 15 21.96 -5.36 12.02
C ILE A 15 22.05 -6.29 13.22
N SER A 16 22.12 -5.75 14.44
CA SER A 16 22.29 -6.56 15.66
C SER A 16 21.00 -7.15 16.22
N SER A 17 19.82 -6.74 15.73
CA SER A 17 18.53 -7.21 16.25
C SER A 17 18.34 -8.71 16.01
N LYS A 18 18.00 -9.48 17.04
CA LYS A 18 17.74 -10.92 16.93
C LYS A 18 16.32 -11.24 16.48
N ASN A 19 15.34 -10.41 16.89
CA ASN A 19 13.94 -10.59 16.55
C ASN A 19 13.43 -9.32 15.83
N ILE A 20 13.43 -9.35 14.50
CA ILE A 20 13.06 -8.22 13.64
C ILE A 20 12.06 -8.66 12.58
N LEU A 21 11.11 -7.77 12.27
CA LEU A 21 10.09 -7.95 11.24
C LEU A 21 9.95 -6.66 10.43
N PHE A 22 10.23 -6.71 9.13
CA PHE A 22 9.93 -5.65 8.18
C PHE A 22 8.54 -5.87 7.58
N ILE A 23 7.74 -4.80 7.57
CA ILE A 23 6.45 -4.72 6.88
C ILE A 23 6.47 -3.45 6.03
N GLN A 24 6.35 -3.63 4.72
CA GLN A 24 6.67 -2.56 3.78
C GLN A 24 5.67 -2.50 2.60
N ASP A 25 5.27 -1.29 2.18
CA ASP A 25 4.64 -1.11 0.87
C ASP A 25 5.64 -1.16 -0.30
N ILE A 26 5.14 -1.32 -1.53
CA ILE A 26 5.95 -1.51 -2.73
C ILE A 26 6.03 -0.23 -3.55
N ASP A 27 4.88 0.21 -4.08
CA ASP A 27 4.78 1.39 -4.94
C ASP A 27 5.11 2.65 -4.11
N GLY A 28 5.94 3.52 -4.65
CA GLY A 28 6.48 4.70 -3.95
C GLY A 28 7.56 4.42 -2.91
N VAL A 29 7.80 3.15 -2.54
CA VAL A 29 8.85 2.77 -1.56
C VAL A 29 10.05 2.14 -2.25
N CYS A 30 9.88 0.99 -2.91
CA CYS A 30 10.96 0.30 -3.64
C CYS A 30 10.75 0.31 -5.16
N ILE A 31 9.53 0.63 -5.61
CA ILE A 31 9.20 0.88 -7.01
C ILE A 31 8.79 2.36 -7.12
N PRO A 32 9.42 3.18 -7.99
CA PRO A 32 8.98 4.55 -8.23
C PRO A 32 7.52 4.64 -8.69
N LEU A 33 6.81 5.68 -8.26
CA LEU A 33 5.46 5.94 -8.77
C LEU A 33 5.53 6.31 -10.25
N VAL A 34 4.81 5.54 -11.07
CA VAL A 34 4.69 5.73 -12.52
C VAL A 34 3.24 6.03 -12.88
N LYS A 35 3.03 6.74 -14.00
CA LYS A 35 1.67 7.02 -14.49
C LYS A 35 0.99 5.79 -15.05
N ASP A 36 1.74 4.94 -15.75
CA ASP A 36 1.28 3.66 -16.30
C ASP A 36 1.80 2.51 -15.43
N PRO A 37 0.93 1.80 -14.69
CA PRO A 37 1.34 0.68 -13.84
C PRO A 37 2.08 -0.46 -14.57
N MET A 38 1.98 -0.54 -15.90
CA MET A 38 2.71 -1.53 -16.72
C MET A 38 4.20 -1.21 -16.87
N THR A 39 4.62 0.04 -16.67
CA THR A 39 6.02 0.48 -16.82
C THR A 39 6.81 0.35 -15.52
N ARG A 40 6.23 -0.23 -14.47
CA ARG A 40 6.92 -0.46 -13.20
C ARG A 40 8.14 -1.36 -13.37
N GLU A 41 9.21 -0.94 -12.69
CA GLU A 41 10.50 -1.63 -12.65
C GLU A 41 10.97 -1.78 -11.20
N LEU A 42 11.64 -2.90 -10.92
CA LEU A 42 12.27 -3.18 -9.64
C LEU A 42 13.72 -3.60 -9.85
N GLU A 43 14.65 -3.09 -9.04
CA GLU A 43 16.06 -3.43 -9.18
C GLU A 43 16.33 -4.90 -8.78
N SER A 44 17.04 -5.65 -9.63
CA SER A 44 17.36 -7.05 -9.36
C SER A 44 18.15 -7.26 -8.07
N LYS A 45 19.10 -6.36 -7.76
CA LYS A 45 19.86 -6.40 -6.49
C LYS A 45 18.97 -6.26 -5.27
N TYR A 46 17.90 -5.47 -5.36
CA TYR A 46 16.94 -5.32 -4.28
C TYR A 46 16.17 -6.63 -4.04
N ILE A 47 15.77 -7.33 -5.11
CA ILE A 47 15.10 -8.64 -5.02
C ILE A 47 15.97 -9.66 -4.26
N TYR A 48 17.27 -9.74 -4.59
CA TYR A 48 18.21 -10.60 -3.86
C TYR A 48 18.45 -10.13 -2.42
N ALA A 49 18.48 -8.82 -2.17
CA ALA A 49 18.59 -8.29 -0.80
C ALA A 49 17.39 -8.66 0.07
N VAL A 50 16.17 -8.64 -0.49
CA VAL A 50 14.96 -9.09 0.23
C VAL A 50 15.06 -10.58 0.55
N LYS A 51 15.56 -11.41 -0.38
CA LYS A 51 15.78 -12.85 -0.15
C LYS A 51 16.64 -13.12 1.08
N GLU A 52 17.69 -12.31 1.33
CA GLU A 52 18.58 -12.46 2.49
C GLU A 52 17.88 -12.22 3.85
N PHE A 53 16.79 -11.44 3.87
CA PHE A 53 15.97 -11.28 5.08
C PHE A 53 15.05 -12.48 5.34
N ASN A 54 14.76 -13.28 4.32
CA ASN A 54 13.90 -14.47 4.40
C ASN A 54 12.60 -14.18 5.18
N GLU A 55 12.38 -14.83 6.32
CA GLU A 55 11.15 -14.71 7.12
C GLU A 55 11.08 -13.41 7.95
N GLU A 56 12.09 -12.54 7.87
CA GLU A 56 12.11 -11.25 8.56
C GLU A 56 11.54 -10.11 7.70
N PHE A 57 11.13 -10.37 6.45
CA PHE A 57 10.63 -9.33 5.55
C PHE A 57 9.33 -9.76 4.88
N PHE A 58 8.33 -8.87 4.95
CA PHE A 58 7.06 -9.03 4.26
C PHE A 58 6.65 -7.74 3.56
N VAL A 59 6.12 -7.88 2.34
CA VAL A 59 5.40 -6.79 1.68
C VAL A 59 3.96 -6.71 2.17
N LEU A 60 3.40 -5.51 2.11
CA LEU A 60 2.01 -5.20 2.42
C LEU A 60 1.52 -4.09 1.49
N THR A 61 0.97 -4.49 0.35
CA THR A 61 0.57 -3.59 -0.72
C THR A 61 -0.91 -3.66 -1.05
N CYS A 62 -1.42 -2.61 -1.70
CA CYS A 62 -2.77 -2.55 -2.25
C CYS A 62 -2.84 -2.94 -3.73
N GLY A 63 -1.68 -3.10 -4.41
CA GLY A 63 -1.59 -3.82 -5.67
C GLY A 63 -1.75 -5.34 -5.47
N GLU A 64 -1.60 -6.14 -6.53
CA GLU A 64 -1.73 -7.60 -6.50
C GLU A 64 -0.38 -8.29 -6.75
N HIS A 65 -0.22 -9.52 -6.26
CA HIS A 65 0.96 -10.33 -6.57
C HIS A 65 0.89 -10.85 -8.00
N GLU A 66 -0.28 -11.34 -8.40
CA GLU A 66 -0.53 -11.93 -9.72
C GLU A 66 -1.25 -10.99 -10.71
N GLY A 67 -1.50 -11.51 -11.91
CA GLY A 67 -2.15 -10.80 -13.00
C GLY A 67 -1.16 -10.01 -13.85
N PRO A 68 -1.63 -9.40 -14.96
CA PRO A 68 -0.76 -8.72 -15.92
C PRO A 68 0.04 -7.57 -15.29
N ARG A 69 -0.54 -6.93 -14.28
CA ARG A 69 0.03 -5.82 -13.50
C ARG A 69 0.59 -6.30 -12.16
N GLY A 70 0.61 -7.60 -11.88
CA GLY A 70 1.06 -8.14 -10.60
C GLY A 70 2.53 -7.91 -10.34
N VAL A 71 2.90 -7.82 -9.06
CA VAL A 71 4.29 -7.70 -8.59
C VAL A 71 5.17 -8.81 -9.15
N ASN A 72 4.64 -10.03 -9.29
CA ASN A 72 5.38 -11.16 -9.84
C ASN A 72 5.85 -10.90 -11.27
N ARG A 73 5.02 -10.28 -12.12
CA ARG A 73 5.41 -9.94 -13.51
C ARG A 73 6.51 -8.89 -13.54
N ILE A 74 6.56 -8.00 -12.55
CA ILE A 74 7.65 -7.01 -12.41
C ILE A 74 8.96 -7.73 -12.08
N ILE A 75 8.93 -8.63 -11.10
CA ILE A 75 10.09 -9.42 -10.66
C ILE A 75 10.65 -10.27 -11.81
N GLU A 76 9.78 -10.96 -12.54
CA GLU A 76 10.18 -11.78 -13.69
C GLU A 76 10.84 -10.95 -14.79
N ARG A 77 10.31 -9.76 -15.11
CA ARG A 77 10.92 -8.83 -16.07
C ARG A 77 12.28 -8.34 -15.57
N SER A 78 12.38 -7.94 -14.30
CA SER A 78 13.62 -7.48 -13.67
C SER A 78 14.73 -8.54 -13.68
N LEU A 79 14.37 -9.82 -13.64
CA LEU A 79 15.29 -10.95 -13.67
C LEU A 79 15.45 -11.57 -15.06
N GLY A 80 14.70 -11.10 -16.07
CA GLY A 80 14.71 -11.66 -17.42
C GLY A 80 14.24 -13.11 -17.49
N SER A 81 13.41 -13.58 -16.54
CA SER A 81 12.98 -14.97 -16.45
C SER A 81 11.68 -15.14 -15.69
N THR A 82 10.77 -15.95 -16.25
CA THR A 82 9.51 -16.35 -15.60
C THR A 82 9.66 -17.56 -14.67
N ASN A 83 10.77 -18.30 -14.81
CA ASN A 83 10.99 -19.55 -14.07
C ASN A 83 12.01 -19.40 -12.94
N GLU A 84 13.02 -18.55 -13.11
CA GLU A 84 14.04 -18.35 -12.08
C GLU A 84 13.49 -17.84 -10.74
N PRO A 85 12.54 -16.88 -10.71
CA PRO A 85 12.07 -16.35 -9.44
C PRO A 85 11.47 -17.44 -8.56
N LYS A 86 10.65 -18.32 -9.14
CA LYS A 86 10.10 -19.47 -8.42
C LYS A 86 11.16 -20.46 -7.97
N LYS A 87 12.09 -20.85 -8.86
CA LYS A 87 13.13 -21.86 -8.57
C LYS A 87 14.10 -21.41 -7.48
N LYS A 88 14.39 -20.11 -7.41
CA LYS A 88 15.30 -19.50 -6.44
C LYS A 88 14.54 -18.85 -5.28
N GLU A 89 13.22 -19.03 -5.23
CA GLU A 89 12.34 -18.51 -4.19
C GLU A 89 12.51 -16.99 -3.99
N LEU A 90 12.53 -16.22 -5.10
CA LEU A 90 12.80 -14.78 -5.16
C LEU A 90 11.52 -13.92 -5.21
N TYR A 91 10.33 -14.53 -5.19
CA TYR A 91 9.12 -13.73 -5.08
C TYR A 91 9.05 -13.02 -3.74
N LEU A 92 8.45 -11.84 -3.72
CA LEU A 92 8.28 -11.05 -2.50
C LEU A 92 7.17 -11.69 -1.66
N ARG A 93 7.55 -12.24 -0.50
CA ARG A 93 6.63 -12.80 0.50
C ARG A 93 5.81 -11.67 1.11
N GLY A 94 4.51 -11.90 1.33
CA GLY A 94 3.67 -10.94 2.05
C GLY A 94 2.26 -10.85 1.50
N LEU A 95 1.59 -9.75 1.82
CA LEU A 95 0.20 -9.50 1.49
C LEU A 95 0.07 -8.47 0.37
N ALA A 96 -0.83 -8.76 -0.54
CA ALA A 96 -1.31 -7.89 -1.59
C ALA A 96 -2.83 -7.72 -1.46
N ALA A 97 -3.43 -6.89 -2.32
CA ALA A 97 -4.82 -6.46 -2.27
C ALA A 97 -5.25 -5.98 -0.87
N CYS A 98 -4.38 -5.17 -0.26
CA CYS A 98 -4.51 -4.61 1.09
C CYS A 98 -4.76 -5.65 2.21
N GLY A 99 -4.29 -6.89 2.03
CA GLY A 99 -4.39 -7.93 3.06
C GLY A 99 -5.21 -9.16 2.67
N VAL A 100 -5.67 -9.25 1.43
CA VAL A 100 -6.43 -10.40 0.93
C VAL A 100 -5.51 -11.50 0.41
N GLU A 101 -4.56 -11.14 -0.44
CA GLU A 101 -3.77 -12.09 -1.21
C GLU A 101 -2.41 -12.31 -0.53
N TYR A 102 -2.26 -13.42 0.18
CA TYR A 102 -0.97 -13.82 0.74
C TYR A 102 -0.17 -14.62 -0.29
N GLN A 103 1.14 -14.37 -0.33
CA GLN A 103 2.10 -15.11 -1.13
C GLN A 103 3.34 -15.47 -0.31
N ASP A 104 3.86 -16.68 -0.50
CA ASP A 104 5.20 -17.09 -0.04
C ASP A 104 6.31 -16.84 -1.09
N ASN A 105 7.57 -17.10 -0.75
CA ASN A 105 8.68 -16.88 -1.69
C ASN A 105 8.67 -17.84 -2.90
N ASP A 106 7.92 -18.95 -2.84
CA ASP A 106 7.74 -19.89 -3.95
C ASP A 106 6.68 -19.39 -4.95
N GLY A 107 5.96 -18.31 -4.62
CA GLY A 107 4.82 -17.84 -5.39
C GLY A 107 3.55 -18.66 -5.15
N LYS A 108 3.44 -19.39 -4.03
CA LYS A 108 2.18 -20.02 -3.65
C LYS A 108 1.27 -18.98 -3.01
N ILE A 109 0.05 -18.90 -3.51
CA ILE A 109 -0.91 -17.88 -3.12
C ILE A 109 -2.06 -18.50 -2.33
N SER A 110 -2.47 -17.79 -1.27
CA SER A 110 -3.70 -18.06 -0.53
C SER A 110 -4.47 -16.76 -0.29
N PHE A 111 -5.79 -16.85 -0.15
CA PHE A 111 -6.68 -15.70 0.06
C PHE A 111 -7.82 -16.07 1.01
N GLU A 112 -7.45 -16.47 2.22
CA GLU A 112 -8.41 -16.86 3.27
C GLU A 112 -9.34 -15.70 3.64
N GLY A 113 -10.61 -16.03 3.93
CA GLY A 113 -11.62 -15.05 4.32
C GLY A 113 -12.38 -14.41 3.16
N VAL A 114 -12.08 -14.78 1.90
CA VAL A 114 -12.86 -14.36 0.73
C VAL A 114 -13.85 -15.43 0.31
N SER A 115 -15.10 -15.04 0.09
CA SER A 115 -16.14 -15.92 -0.45
C SER A 115 -16.13 -16.01 -1.97
N GLU A 116 -16.59 -17.12 -2.53
CA GLU A 116 -16.77 -17.27 -3.98
C GLU A 116 -17.67 -16.20 -4.58
N LYS A 117 -18.72 -15.78 -3.87
CA LYS A 117 -19.62 -14.70 -4.30
C LYS A 117 -18.90 -13.36 -4.41
N GLU A 118 -18.04 -13.03 -3.46
CA GLU A 118 -17.23 -11.81 -3.53
C GLU A 118 -16.28 -11.85 -4.73
N LEU A 119 -15.62 -12.98 -4.99
CA LEU A 119 -14.73 -13.15 -6.15
C LEU A 119 -15.48 -13.08 -7.49
N ASP A 120 -16.60 -13.77 -7.60
CA ASP A 120 -17.42 -13.77 -8.81
C ASP A 120 -17.91 -12.35 -9.14
N PHE A 121 -18.32 -11.58 -8.12
CA PHE A 121 -18.70 -10.19 -8.32
C PHE A 121 -17.52 -9.32 -8.75
N LEU A 122 -16.38 -9.38 -8.05
CA LEU A 122 -15.18 -8.60 -8.39
C LEU A 122 -14.71 -8.86 -9.82
N SER A 123 -14.79 -10.12 -10.30
CA SER A 123 -14.41 -10.49 -11.66
C SER A 123 -15.24 -9.78 -12.74
N LYS A 124 -16.48 -9.39 -12.42
CA LYS A 124 -17.41 -8.69 -13.33
C LYS A 124 -17.25 -7.17 -13.27
N VAL A 125 -16.60 -6.62 -12.25
CA VAL A 125 -16.52 -5.16 -12.05
C VAL A 125 -15.92 -4.41 -13.26
N PRO A 126 -14.82 -4.86 -13.90
CA PRO A 126 -14.29 -4.17 -15.08
C PRO A 126 -15.32 -4.03 -16.22
N SER A 127 -16.11 -5.07 -16.48
CA SER A 127 -17.14 -5.03 -17.52
C SER A 127 -18.36 -4.16 -17.13
N LEU A 128 -18.62 -4.01 -15.82
CA LEU A 128 -19.60 -3.05 -15.31
C LEU A 128 -19.09 -1.59 -15.39
N ILE A 129 -17.78 -1.37 -15.25
CA ILE A 129 -17.16 -0.04 -15.33
C ILE A 129 -17.19 0.48 -16.77
N LYS A 130 -16.78 -0.32 -17.76
CA LYS A 130 -16.56 0.15 -19.14
C LYS A 130 -17.71 0.98 -19.75
N PRO A 131 -18.98 0.54 -19.76
CA PRO A 131 -20.05 1.33 -20.37
C PRO A 131 -20.32 2.64 -19.61
N LYS A 132 -20.17 2.65 -18.28
CA LYS A 132 -20.31 3.86 -17.46
C LYS A 132 -19.14 4.81 -17.68
N PHE A 133 -17.92 4.28 -17.81
CA PHE A 133 -16.72 5.05 -18.14
C PHE A 133 -16.92 5.81 -19.46
N ASP A 134 -17.38 5.14 -20.51
CA ASP A 134 -17.57 5.75 -21.83
C ASP A 134 -18.55 6.93 -21.77
N LEU A 135 -19.67 6.76 -21.05
CA LEU A 135 -20.66 7.81 -20.85
C LEU A 135 -20.06 9.02 -20.08
N ILE A 136 -19.33 8.74 -18.99
CA ILE A 136 -18.72 9.79 -18.15
C ILE A 136 -17.69 10.57 -18.97
N VAL A 137 -16.78 9.87 -19.67
CA VAL A 137 -15.73 10.52 -20.46
C VAL A 137 -16.34 11.32 -21.60
N LYS A 138 -17.32 10.79 -22.33
CA LYS A 138 -17.98 11.52 -23.42
C LYS A 138 -18.70 12.79 -22.92
N ASN A 139 -19.25 12.76 -21.71
CA ASN A 139 -19.88 13.93 -21.11
C ASN A 139 -18.88 15.00 -20.67
N ILE A 140 -17.72 14.60 -20.13
CA ILE A 140 -16.67 15.53 -19.67
C ILE A 140 -15.87 16.09 -20.86
N PHE A 141 -15.70 15.26 -21.90
CA PHE A 141 -14.93 15.56 -23.11
C PHE A 141 -15.77 15.28 -24.37
N PRO A 142 -16.75 16.15 -24.70
CA PRO A 142 -17.62 15.97 -25.86
C PRO A 142 -16.88 15.83 -27.19
N GLU A 143 -15.68 16.39 -27.28
CA GLU A 143 -14.80 16.39 -28.46
C GLU A 143 -14.10 15.06 -28.73
N LEU A 144 -13.93 14.18 -27.72
CA LEU A 144 -13.26 12.90 -27.94
C LEU A 144 -14.16 11.95 -28.73
N ASP A 145 -13.57 11.27 -29.71
CA ASP A 145 -14.23 10.19 -30.41
C ASP A 145 -14.17 8.87 -29.61
N GLN A 146 -14.79 7.82 -30.16
CA GLN A 146 -14.85 6.54 -29.46
C GLN A 146 -13.49 5.83 -29.39
N GLU A 147 -12.59 6.08 -30.33
CA GLU A 147 -11.25 5.47 -30.36
C GLU A 147 -10.38 6.05 -29.24
N ASP A 148 -10.39 7.37 -29.08
CA ASP A 148 -9.72 8.06 -27.98
C ASP A 148 -10.28 7.64 -26.61
N ILE A 149 -11.61 7.53 -26.48
CA ILE A 149 -12.25 7.05 -25.24
C ILE A 149 -11.77 5.64 -24.91
N ASN A 150 -11.69 4.75 -25.91
CA ASN A 150 -11.22 3.38 -25.71
C ASN A 150 -9.75 3.34 -25.28
N PHE A 151 -8.90 4.19 -25.87
CA PHE A 151 -7.50 4.33 -25.46
C PHE A 151 -7.38 4.72 -23.97
N HIS A 152 -8.15 5.71 -23.52
CA HIS A 152 -8.15 6.11 -22.13
C HIS A 152 -8.77 5.04 -21.21
N ALA A 153 -9.79 4.31 -21.66
CA ALA A 153 -10.41 3.24 -20.90
C ALA A 153 -9.42 2.11 -20.57
N VAL A 154 -8.62 1.65 -21.54
CA VAL A 154 -7.62 0.57 -21.35
C VAL A 154 -6.57 0.93 -20.28
N LYS A 155 -6.19 2.22 -20.21
CA LYS A 155 -5.24 2.72 -19.21
C LYS A 155 -5.87 2.97 -17.85
N SER A 156 -7.13 3.40 -17.83
CA SER A 156 -7.81 3.82 -16.61
C SER A 156 -8.44 2.64 -15.87
N ILE A 157 -9.00 1.67 -16.58
CA ILE A 157 -9.67 0.51 -15.98
C ILE A 157 -8.62 -0.57 -15.72
N CYS A 158 -8.35 -0.84 -14.45
CA CYS A 158 -7.45 -1.90 -14.04
C CYS A 158 -8.22 -3.20 -13.80
N GLU A 159 -7.96 -4.18 -14.68
CA GLU A 159 -8.40 -5.56 -14.51
C GLU A 159 -7.51 -6.25 -13.48
N THR A 160 -7.98 -6.23 -12.24
CA THR A 160 -7.34 -6.81 -11.07
C THR A 160 -8.33 -7.72 -10.36
N ARG A 161 -7.85 -8.84 -9.82
CA ARG A 161 -8.68 -9.95 -9.34
C ARG A 161 -9.44 -9.64 -8.06
N PHE A 162 -8.80 -8.95 -7.14
CA PHE A 162 -9.30 -8.67 -5.78
C PHE A 162 -9.55 -7.19 -5.54
N SER A 163 -9.01 -6.32 -6.39
CA SER A 163 -8.99 -4.87 -6.20
C SER A 163 -9.33 -4.03 -7.44
N PRO A 164 -10.40 -4.33 -8.23
CA PRO A 164 -10.76 -3.57 -9.42
C PRO A 164 -10.64 -2.06 -9.22
N THR A 165 -9.82 -1.42 -10.06
CA THR A 165 -9.37 -0.04 -9.85
C THR A 165 -9.72 0.83 -11.05
N ILE A 166 -10.11 2.08 -10.79
CA ILE A 166 -10.14 3.14 -11.78
C ILE A 166 -9.00 4.13 -11.51
N ASN A 167 -8.09 4.30 -12.47
CA ASN A 167 -6.97 5.22 -12.42
C ASN A 167 -7.24 6.46 -13.29
N PHE A 168 -6.91 7.65 -12.79
CA PHE A 168 -7.22 8.93 -13.43
C PHE A 168 -6.08 9.54 -14.22
N ASN A 169 -4.85 9.02 -14.12
CA ASN A 169 -3.64 9.64 -14.70
C ASN A 169 -3.79 9.91 -16.20
N SER A 170 -4.34 8.93 -16.93
CA SER A 170 -4.57 9.02 -18.37
C SER A 170 -5.52 10.18 -18.74
N LEU A 171 -6.59 10.39 -17.96
CA LEU A 171 -7.53 11.48 -18.17
C LEU A 171 -6.99 12.82 -17.66
N PHE A 172 -6.21 12.82 -16.57
CA PHE A 172 -5.56 14.03 -16.05
C PHE A 172 -4.56 14.62 -17.04
N ASP A 173 -3.92 13.79 -17.87
CA ASP A 173 -3.01 14.25 -18.92
C ASP A 173 -3.73 15.11 -19.98
N LEU A 174 -5.04 14.96 -20.18
CA LEU A 174 -5.86 15.82 -21.05
C LEU A 174 -6.15 17.20 -20.45
N VAL A 175 -6.08 17.32 -19.11
CA VAL A 175 -6.55 18.49 -18.35
C VAL A 175 -5.51 18.99 -17.35
N LYS A 176 -4.22 18.88 -17.68
CA LYS A 176 -3.09 19.19 -16.78
C LYS A 176 -3.21 20.53 -16.05
N LYS A 177 -3.72 21.56 -16.74
CA LYS A 177 -3.84 22.92 -16.20
C LYS A 177 -5.25 23.24 -15.65
N ASP A 178 -6.20 22.33 -15.78
CA ASP A 178 -7.59 22.53 -15.40
C ASP A 178 -7.93 21.70 -14.16
N SER A 179 -7.74 22.30 -12.99
CA SER A 179 -8.05 21.65 -11.71
C SER A 179 -9.54 21.35 -11.55
N ASP A 180 -10.43 22.14 -12.16
CA ASP A 180 -11.87 21.96 -11.98
C ASP A 180 -12.38 20.78 -12.81
N LYS A 181 -11.86 20.58 -14.03
CA LYS A 181 -12.08 19.32 -14.77
C LYS A 181 -11.49 18.10 -14.04
N ARG A 182 -10.31 18.20 -13.43
CA ARG A 182 -9.75 17.11 -12.60
C ARG A 182 -10.66 16.74 -11.42
N LYS A 183 -11.21 17.74 -10.71
CA LYS A 183 -12.22 17.51 -9.67
C LYS A 183 -13.47 16.83 -10.21
N LEU A 184 -13.95 17.25 -11.38
CA LEU A 184 -15.14 16.66 -12.01
C LEU A 184 -14.91 15.19 -12.35
N ILE A 185 -13.73 14.83 -12.87
CA ILE A 185 -13.32 13.44 -13.11
C ILE A 185 -13.37 12.66 -11.79
N GLN A 186 -12.70 13.14 -10.75
CA GLN A 186 -12.65 12.51 -9.42
C GLN A 186 -14.06 12.21 -8.87
N ILE A 187 -14.93 13.22 -8.84
CA ILE A 187 -16.29 13.10 -8.31
C ILE A 187 -17.15 12.14 -9.16
N SER A 188 -17.04 12.22 -10.49
CA SER A 188 -17.84 11.39 -11.40
C SER A 188 -17.50 9.92 -11.26
N PHE A 189 -16.21 9.58 -11.17
CA PHE A 189 -15.79 8.20 -11.00
C PHE A 189 -15.99 7.67 -9.58
N GLU A 190 -15.86 8.51 -8.55
CA GLU A 190 -16.26 8.12 -7.19
C GLU A 190 -17.76 7.75 -7.14
N LYS A 191 -18.61 8.56 -7.75
CA LYS A 191 -20.05 8.26 -7.85
C LYS A 191 -20.31 6.95 -8.59
N MET A 192 -19.66 6.75 -9.73
CA MET A 192 -19.77 5.51 -10.52
C MET A 192 -19.37 4.28 -9.70
N MET A 193 -18.25 4.35 -8.96
CA MET A 193 -17.77 3.24 -8.13
C MET A 193 -18.71 2.96 -6.94
N ASN A 194 -19.34 3.99 -6.36
CA ASN A 194 -20.39 3.80 -5.37
C ASN A 194 -21.64 3.12 -5.95
N GLU A 195 -22.02 3.41 -7.19
CA GLU A 195 -23.11 2.70 -7.87
C GLU A 195 -22.80 1.21 -8.08
N ILE A 196 -21.53 0.85 -8.30
CA ILE A 196 -21.09 -0.54 -8.38
C ILE A 196 -21.23 -1.24 -7.02
N ILE A 197 -20.91 -0.56 -5.91
CA ILE A 197 -21.18 -1.10 -4.56
C ILE A 197 -22.68 -1.38 -4.40
N LEU A 198 -23.55 -0.43 -4.76
CA LEU A 198 -25.01 -0.63 -4.67
C LEU A 198 -25.50 -1.78 -5.54
N LYS A 199 -24.87 -2.02 -6.70
CA LYS A 199 -25.16 -3.19 -7.53
C LYS A 199 -24.83 -4.49 -6.80
N ALA A 200 -23.67 -4.57 -6.13
CA ALA A 200 -23.31 -5.72 -5.30
C ALA A 200 -24.37 -6.00 -4.21
N GLU A 201 -24.84 -4.93 -3.56
CA GLU A 201 -25.88 -5.04 -2.52
C GLU A 201 -27.21 -5.57 -3.08
N SER A 202 -27.58 -5.17 -4.30
CA SER A 202 -28.76 -5.65 -5.00
C SER A 202 -28.65 -7.12 -5.43
N GLU A 203 -27.43 -7.63 -5.62
CA GLU A 203 -27.12 -9.03 -5.94
C GLU A 203 -26.95 -9.90 -4.67
N GLY A 204 -27.27 -9.35 -3.49
CA GLY A 204 -27.22 -10.08 -2.22
C GLY A 204 -25.86 -10.07 -1.55
N ILE A 205 -24.89 -9.28 -2.03
CA ILE A 205 -23.53 -9.16 -1.50
C ILE A 205 -23.42 -7.86 -0.68
N LYS A 206 -24.30 -7.75 0.33
CA LYS A 206 -24.42 -6.55 1.16
C LYS A 206 -23.22 -6.39 2.08
N ASN A 207 -22.75 -5.15 2.25
CA ASN A 207 -21.66 -4.81 3.17
C ASN A 207 -20.33 -5.55 2.91
N SER A 208 -20.10 -6.09 1.71
CA SER A 208 -18.85 -6.80 1.40
C SER A 208 -17.75 -5.91 0.87
N PHE A 209 -18.05 -4.72 0.36
CA PHE A 209 -17.07 -3.87 -0.31
C PHE A 209 -17.04 -2.45 0.25
N PHE A 210 -15.93 -1.75 0.01
CA PHE A 210 -15.76 -0.33 0.24
C PHE A 210 -14.84 0.27 -0.82
N LEU A 211 -14.85 1.60 -0.95
CA LEU A 211 -13.91 2.31 -1.82
C LEU A 211 -12.66 2.71 -1.04
N HIS A 212 -11.51 2.29 -1.55
CA HIS A 212 -10.20 2.79 -1.14
C HIS A 212 -9.74 3.83 -2.15
N ILE A 213 -9.34 5.00 -1.67
CA ILE A 213 -9.02 6.17 -2.47
C ILE A 213 -7.57 6.54 -2.20
N SER A 214 -6.76 6.67 -3.25
CA SER A 214 -5.33 6.93 -3.11
C SER A 214 -4.90 8.22 -3.83
N PRO A 215 -4.25 9.16 -3.12
CA PRO A 215 -4.29 9.31 -1.66
C PRO A 215 -5.67 9.80 -1.16
N ASN A 216 -6.10 9.38 0.02
CA ASN A 216 -7.26 9.93 0.74
C ASN A 216 -6.84 10.99 1.80
N LEU A 217 -7.84 11.66 2.38
CA LEU A 217 -7.70 12.62 3.49
C LEU A 217 -8.22 12.06 4.83
N GLY A 218 -8.21 10.73 4.97
CA GLY A 218 -8.72 10.03 6.13
C GLY A 218 -10.11 9.46 5.87
N ASN A 219 -10.87 9.28 6.93
CA ASN A 219 -12.16 8.61 6.89
C ASN A 219 -13.24 9.43 7.61
N ASN A 220 -14.45 9.45 7.03
CA ASN A 220 -15.64 9.98 7.65
C ASN A 220 -16.74 8.90 7.63
N ASN A 221 -17.19 8.46 8.81
CA ASN A 221 -18.27 7.47 8.97
C ASN A 221 -18.08 6.18 8.14
N GLY A 222 -16.85 5.66 8.10
CA GLY A 222 -16.50 4.43 7.38
C GLY A 222 -16.25 4.62 5.89
N ARG A 223 -16.26 5.86 5.39
CA ARG A 223 -15.94 6.19 3.98
C ARG A 223 -14.68 7.03 3.90
N GLU A 224 -13.77 6.64 3.01
CA GLU A 224 -12.57 7.44 2.78
C GLU A 224 -12.93 8.79 2.15
N ILE A 225 -12.19 9.84 2.55
CA ILE A 225 -12.42 11.20 2.07
C ILE A 225 -11.53 11.41 0.84
N ILE A 226 -12.14 11.67 -0.31
CA ILE A 226 -11.39 11.98 -1.54
C ILE A 226 -10.60 13.28 -1.39
N LYS A 227 -9.35 13.25 -1.84
CA LYS A 227 -8.50 14.44 -1.93
C LYS A 227 -8.78 15.12 -3.27
N LEU A 228 -9.73 16.05 -3.30
CA LEU A 228 -10.04 16.76 -4.54
C LEU A 228 -8.85 17.60 -5.04
N SER A 229 -8.68 17.61 -6.37
CA SER A 229 -7.65 18.41 -7.05
C SER A 229 -7.78 19.90 -6.73
N SER A 230 -6.67 20.62 -6.79
CA SER A 230 -6.57 22.08 -6.71
C SER A 230 -5.56 22.59 -7.72
N LYS A 231 -5.27 23.90 -7.72
CA LYS A 231 -4.26 24.48 -8.62
C LYS A 231 -2.87 23.90 -8.37
N ASP A 232 -2.55 23.61 -7.11
CA ASP A 232 -1.22 23.20 -6.65
C ASP A 232 -1.15 21.71 -6.27
N ASP A 233 -2.22 20.94 -6.52
CA ASP A 233 -2.32 19.54 -6.10
C ASP A 233 -3.24 18.76 -7.03
N ILE A 234 -2.77 17.65 -7.59
CA ILE A 234 -3.59 16.78 -8.45
C ILE A 234 -4.69 16.06 -7.67
N GLY A 235 -4.55 15.90 -6.36
CA GLY A 235 -5.50 15.17 -5.53
C GLY A 235 -5.37 13.64 -5.65
N SER A 236 -6.47 12.93 -5.41
CA SER A 236 -6.57 11.47 -5.55
C SER A 236 -6.41 11.05 -7.01
N THR A 237 -5.65 10.00 -7.25
CA THR A 237 -5.28 9.51 -8.58
C THR A 237 -5.97 8.24 -8.97
N ASP A 238 -6.52 7.50 -8.01
CA ASP A 238 -7.19 6.24 -8.25
C ASP A 238 -8.19 5.90 -7.14
N ILE A 239 -9.15 5.06 -7.50
CA ILE A 239 -10.17 4.50 -6.61
C ILE A 239 -10.24 2.99 -6.84
N GLN A 240 -10.04 2.22 -5.78
CA GLN A 240 -10.10 0.76 -5.78
C GLN A 240 -11.36 0.29 -5.07
N LEU A 241 -12.03 -0.72 -5.63
CA LEU A 241 -13.07 -1.46 -4.92
C LEU A 241 -12.42 -2.60 -4.14
N LEU A 242 -12.47 -2.53 -2.80
CA LEU A 242 -11.83 -3.52 -1.94
C LEU A 242 -12.84 -4.26 -1.07
N ILE A 243 -12.48 -5.48 -0.66
CA ILE A 243 -13.26 -6.27 0.28
C ILE A 243 -13.20 -5.63 1.67
N LYS A 244 -14.36 -5.43 2.29
CA LYS A 244 -14.50 -4.82 3.61
C LYS A 244 -13.68 -5.57 4.65
N GLY A 245 -12.81 -4.83 5.35
CA GLY A 245 -11.88 -5.33 6.36
C GLY A 245 -10.47 -5.59 5.82
N ALA A 246 -10.29 -5.72 4.50
CA ALA A 246 -8.99 -5.80 3.85
C ALA A 246 -8.34 -4.42 3.79
N VAL A 247 -7.73 -4.04 4.90
CA VAL A 247 -6.95 -2.81 5.08
C VAL A 247 -5.58 -3.18 5.62
N LYS A 248 -4.56 -2.37 5.31
CA LYS A 248 -3.17 -2.68 5.63
C LYS A 248 -2.93 -2.96 7.12
N ASP A 249 -3.55 -2.21 8.02
CA ASP A 249 -3.40 -2.45 9.46
C ASP A 249 -3.99 -3.80 9.94
N SER A 250 -5.01 -4.35 9.27
CA SER A 250 -5.43 -5.76 9.44
C SER A 250 -4.37 -6.73 8.91
N GLY A 251 -3.72 -6.38 7.79
CA GLY A 251 -2.59 -7.12 7.24
C GLY A 251 -1.41 -7.20 8.21
N VAL A 252 -1.13 -6.15 8.99
CA VAL A 252 -0.08 -6.20 10.04
C VAL A 252 -0.37 -7.29 11.07
N LEU A 253 -1.62 -7.45 11.51
CA LEU A 253 -1.97 -8.53 12.45
C LEU A 253 -1.73 -9.92 11.82
N PHE A 254 -2.13 -10.10 10.55
CA PHE A 254 -1.88 -11.36 9.83
C PHE A 254 -0.38 -11.66 9.73
N LEU A 255 0.42 -10.69 9.31
CA LEU A 255 1.86 -10.86 9.13
C LEU A 255 2.56 -11.12 10.47
N LEU A 256 2.12 -10.46 11.54
CA LEU A 256 2.63 -10.71 12.88
C LEU A 256 2.28 -12.12 13.37
N ASN A 257 1.04 -12.58 13.12
CA ASN A 257 0.61 -13.95 13.41
C ASN A 257 1.50 -14.97 12.69
N LYS A 258 1.73 -14.78 11.38
CA LYS A 258 2.57 -15.65 10.56
C LYS A 258 4.04 -15.63 11.00
N PHE A 259 4.58 -14.45 11.28
CA PHE A 259 5.96 -14.31 11.74
C PHE A 259 6.20 -15.06 13.06
N ILE A 260 5.30 -14.91 14.03
CA ILE A 260 5.40 -15.60 15.32
C ILE A 260 5.18 -17.11 15.15
N GLU A 261 4.25 -17.52 14.29
CA GLU A 261 4.01 -18.92 13.95
C GLU A 261 5.27 -19.58 13.36
N LEU A 262 5.94 -18.93 12.41
CA LEU A 262 7.17 -19.45 11.79
C LEU A 262 8.30 -19.65 12.82
N LYS A 263 8.39 -18.77 13.83
CA LYS A 263 9.45 -18.84 14.84
C LYS A 263 9.16 -19.78 16.01
N SER A 264 7.90 -19.84 16.45
CA SER A 264 7.51 -20.54 17.68
C SER A 264 6.69 -21.82 17.42
N GLY A 265 6.23 -22.03 16.20
CA GLY A 265 5.26 -23.06 15.83
C GLY A 265 3.83 -22.77 16.29
N LYS A 266 3.55 -21.58 16.87
CA LYS A 266 2.22 -21.21 17.38
C LYS A 266 1.75 -19.89 16.79
N ALA A 267 0.57 -19.90 16.18
CA ALA A 267 -0.11 -18.71 15.70
C ALA A 267 -0.87 -18.02 16.86
N PRO A 268 -0.43 -16.85 17.37
CA PRO A 268 -1.04 -16.20 18.54
C PRO A 268 -2.52 -15.81 18.35
N PHE A 269 -2.96 -15.61 17.10
CA PHE A 269 -4.35 -15.29 16.76
C PHE A 269 -5.11 -16.49 16.16
N GLY A 270 -4.48 -17.66 16.11
CA GLY A 270 -5.00 -18.89 15.50
C GLY A 270 -4.59 -19.05 14.03
N ASN A 271 -4.58 -20.30 13.56
CA ASN A 271 -4.03 -20.68 12.26
C ASN A 271 -4.81 -20.11 11.07
N ASN A 272 -6.11 -19.86 11.25
CA ASN A 272 -7.03 -19.39 10.21
C ASN A 272 -7.31 -17.87 10.31
N PHE A 273 -6.48 -17.13 11.07
CA PHE A 273 -6.68 -15.69 11.24
C PHE A 273 -6.47 -14.97 9.92
N ASN A 274 -7.45 -14.16 9.51
CA ASN A 274 -7.39 -13.34 8.31
C ASN A 274 -8.05 -11.96 8.57
N PHE A 275 -8.10 -11.12 7.52
CA PHE A 275 -8.61 -9.75 7.63
C PHE A 275 -10.07 -9.66 8.11
N LYS A 276 -10.90 -10.70 7.94
CA LYS A 276 -12.28 -10.72 8.46
C LYS A 276 -12.32 -10.87 9.99
N ASN A 277 -11.28 -11.45 10.59
CA ASN A 277 -11.16 -11.63 12.04
C ASN A 277 -10.51 -10.42 12.73
N SER A 278 -9.91 -9.51 11.95
CA SER A 278 -9.25 -8.32 12.45
C SER A 278 -10.25 -7.38 13.15
N PRO A 279 -9.95 -6.89 14.37
CA PRO A 279 -10.75 -5.84 14.99
C PRO A 279 -10.79 -4.58 14.13
N LYS A 280 -11.81 -3.72 14.32
CA LYS A 280 -11.99 -2.56 13.45
C LYS A 280 -11.19 -1.35 13.92
N SER A 281 -11.17 -1.11 15.22
CA SER A 281 -10.49 0.06 15.80
C SER A 281 -9.03 -0.23 16.15
N LEU A 282 -8.18 0.80 16.11
CA LEU A 282 -6.79 0.71 16.53
C LEU A 282 -6.67 0.18 17.97
N LYS A 283 -7.53 0.65 18.88
CA LYS A 283 -7.53 0.21 20.27
C LYS A 283 -7.79 -1.29 20.40
N GLU A 284 -8.81 -1.81 19.73
CA GLU A 284 -9.13 -3.24 19.79
C GLU A 284 -8.03 -4.10 19.14
N LYS A 285 -7.34 -3.60 18.10
CA LYS A 285 -6.18 -4.29 17.50
C LYS A 285 -5.02 -4.39 18.50
N ILE A 286 -4.74 -3.30 19.23
CA ILE A 286 -3.75 -3.29 20.31
C ILE A 286 -4.14 -4.23 21.45
N ASP A 287 -5.40 -4.19 21.89
CA ASP A 287 -5.89 -5.07 22.96
C ASP A 287 -5.81 -6.56 22.55
N LEU A 288 -6.08 -6.87 21.27
CA LEU A 288 -5.86 -8.20 20.70
C LEU A 288 -4.38 -8.62 20.76
N CYS A 289 -3.44 -7.74 20.39
CA CYS A 289 -2.02 -8.08 20.52
C CYS A 289 -1.63 -8.33 21.97
N LYS A 290 -2.03 -7.45 22.90
CA LYS A 290 -1.63 -7.54 24.33
C LYS A 290 -2.13 -8.79 25.04
N ARG A 291 -3.32 -9.28 24.66
CA ARG A 291 -3.89 -10.50 25.25
C ARG A 291 -3.36 -11.80 24.64
N SER A 292 -2.77 -11.74 23.45
CA SER A 292 -2.43 -12.93 22.64
C SER A 292 -0.94 -13.13 22.38
N ILE A 293 -0.13 -12.07 22.47
CA ILE A 293 1.31 -12.13 22.16
C ILE A 293 2.10 -11.91 23.46
N HIS A 294 3.00 -12.85 23.77
CA HIS A 294 3.94 -12.67 24.87
C HIS A 294 4.95 -11.56 24.54
N ILE A 295 5.37 -10.79 25.53
CA ILE A 295 6.27 -9.64 25.33
C ILE A 295 7.58 -10.04 24.62
N ASP A 296 8.11 -11.23 24.93
CA ASP A 296 9.35 -11.75 24.35
C ASP A 296 9.19 -12.23 22.89
N ASP A 297 7.96 -12.54 22.47
CA ASP A 297 7.68 -12.96 21.10
C ASP A 297 7.50 -11.76 20.15
N MET A 298 7.16 -10.58 20.69
CA MET A 298 6.96 -9.37 19.90
C MET A 298 8.29 -8.90 19.28
N PRO A 299 8.40 -8.85 17.94
CA PRO A 299 9.62 -8.39 17.29
C PRO A 299 9.80 -6.87 17.36
N LEU A 300 11.03 -6.43 17.12
CA LEU A 300 11.26 -5.09 16.60
C LEU A 300 10.62 -4.99 15.20
N ILE A 301 9.55 -4.22 15.07
CA ILE A 301 8.87 -4.03 13.78
C ILE A 301 9.41 -2.79 13.08
N VAL A 302 9.73 -2.93 11.79
CA VAL A 302 10.08 -1.83 10.88
C VAL A 302 8.95 -1.66 9.87
N GLY A 303 8.18 -0.58 10.00
CA GLY A 303 7.14 -0.18 9.06
C GLY A 303 7.69 0.78 8.01
N VAL A 304 7.45 0.52 6.73
CA VAL A 304 7.93 1.36 5.62
C VAL A 304 6.80 1.71 4.67
N GLY A 305 6.57 3.00 4.44
CA GLY A 305 5.55 3.49 3.50
C GLY A 305 5.93 4.82 2.85
N ASP A 306 5.15 5.25 1.87
CA ASP A 306 5.32 6.50 1.12
C ASP A 306 4.08 7.39 1.17
N THR A 307 2.89 6.79 1.32
CA THR A 307 1.63 7.50 1.14
C THR A 307 1.00 7.84 2.48
N VAL A 308 1.40 9.01 2.99
CA VAL A 308 0.78 9.67 4.16
C VAL A 308 0.38 11.08 3.74
N THR A 309 -0.82 11.51 4.13
CA THR A 309 -1.30 12.87 3.85
C THR A 309 -1.68 13.62 5.11
N SER A 310 -1.50 14.94 5.06
CA SER A 310 -2.07 15.89 5.99
C SER A 310 -2.49 17.16 5.26
N LYS A 311 -3.74 17.59 5.46
CA LYS A 311 -4.29 18.82 4.89
C LYS A 311 -5.01 19.60 5.98
N LYS A 312 -4.68 20.89 6.10
CA LYS A 312 -5.40 21.79 7.00
C LYS A 312 -6.86 21.88 6.58
N ASN A 313 -7.78 21.73 7.52
CA ASN A 313 -9.21 21.91 7.27
C ASN A 313 -9.53 23.40 7.09
N ASN A 314 -10.65 23.71 6.42
CA ASN A 314 -11.08 25.09 6.14
C ASN A 314 -11.32 25.90 7.43
N ASP A 315 -11.69 25.25 8.53
CA ASP A 315 -11.94 25.88 9.84
C ASP A 315 -10.65 26.25 10.61
N GLU A 316 -9.49 26.13 9.94
CA GLU A 316 -8.11 26.47 10.35
C GLU A 316 -7.54 25.84 11.65
N LYS A 317 -8.35 25.15 12.46
CA LYS A 317 -7.91 24.55 13.73
C LYS A 317 -7.72 23.03 13.70
N SER A 318 -8.08 22.37 12.62
CA SER A 318 -7.98 20.91 12.50
C SER A 318 -7.30 20.48 11.19
N TYR A 319 -6.79 19.25 11.18
CA TYR A 319 -6.14 18.63 10.02
C TYR A 319 -6.91 17.38 9.63
N LEU A 320 -7.14 17.22 8.32
CA LEU A 320 -7.56 15.98 7.71
C LEU A 320 -6.32 15.16 7.37
N ARG A 321 -6.30 13.89 7.78
CA ARG A 321 -5.11 13.05 7.76
C ARG A 321 -5.46 11.68 7.20
N GLY A 322 -4.72 11.25 6.20
CA GLY A 322 -4.99 10.02 5.49
C GLY A 322 -3.74 9.43 4.87
N GLY A 323 -3.96 8.80 3.73
CA GLY A 323 -2.95 8.03 3.00
C GLY A 323 -3.09 6.53 3.26
N SER A 324 -2.86 5.73 2.23
CA SER A 324 -3.01 4.27 2.26
C SER A 324 -2.10 3.59 3.29
N ASP A 325 -0.97 4.20 3.61
CA ASP A 325 0.03 3.64 4.53
C ASP A 325 -0.16 4.10 5.99
N ARG A 326 -0.89 5.19 6.20
CA ARG A 326 -0.97 5.84 7.51
C ARG A 326 -1.42 4.85 8.61
N SER A 327 -2.51 4.12 8.38
CA SER A 327 -3.11 3.29 9.43
C SER A 327 -2.18 2.20 9.92
N PHE A 328 -1.45 1.54 9.01
CA PHE A 328 -0.55 0.45 9.41
C PHE A 328 0.73 0.99 10.05
N LEU A 329 1.26 2.13 9.58
CA LEU A 329 2.41 2.78 10.21
C LEU A 329 2.06 3.29 11.63
N GLU A 330 0.89 3.91 11.81
CA GLU A 330 0.38 4.31 13.12
C GLU A 330 0.19 3.11 14.06
N PHE A 331 -0.30 2.00 13.52
CA PHE A 331 -0.48 0.77 14.28
C PHE A 331 0.86 0.18 14.74
N ILE A 332 1.84 0.06 13.85
CA ILE A 332 3.21 -0.39 14.18
C ILE A 332 3.85 0.52 15.24
N GLN A 333 3.71 1.84 15.10
CA GLN A 333 4.23 2.80 16.08
C GLN A 333 3.57 2.61 17.44
N THR A 334 2.26 2.40 17.47
CA THR A 334 1.49 2.21 18.70
C THR A 334 1.85 0.89 19.38
N LEU A 335 2.01 -0.20 18.63
CA LEU A 335 2.50 -1.47 19.15
C LEU A 335 3.84 -1.31 19.85
N GLY A 336 4.77 -0.55 19.26
CA GLY A 336 6.07 -0.28 19.86
C GLY A 336 5.94 0.37 21.24
N ARG A 337 5.08 1.39 21.37
CA ARG A 337 4.83 2.03 22.68
C ARG A 337 4.22 1.06 23.69
N GLU A 338 3.22 0.29 23.29
CA GLU A 338 2.46 -0.60 24.18
C GLU A 338 3.27 -1.81 24.66
N PHE A 339 4.22 -2.28 23.85
CA PHE A 339 5.13 -3.38 24.19
C PHE A 339 6.50 -2.90 24.65
N GLY A 340 6.72 -1.59 24.81
CA GLY A 340 8.03 -1.04 25.21
C GLY A 340 9.15 -1.28 24.20
N ILE A 341 8.82 -1.53 22.94
CA ILE A 341 9.76 -1.80 21.84
C ILE A 341 9.89 -0.54 20.98
N LYS A 342 11.13 -0.17 20.67
CA LYS A 342 11.42 0.99 19.81
C LYS A 342 11.27 0.65 18.33
N ASN A 343 10.04 0.31 17.91
CA ASN A 343 9.65 0.09 16.52
C ASN A 343 10.08 1.28 15.64
N LYS A 344 10.27 1.00 14.35
CA LYS A 344 10.85 1.94 13.39
C LYS A 344 9.89 2.27 12.28
N ILE A 345 9.63 3.56 12.11
CA ILE A 345 8.75 4.07 11.07
C ILE A 345 9.61 4.80 10.04
N ILE A 346 9.68 4.26 8.83
CA ILE A 346 10.43 4.80 7.72
C ILE A 346 9.44 5.38 6.70
N PHE A 347 9.67 6.63 6.32
CA PHE A 347 8.96 7.27 5.23
C PHE A 347 9.88 7.41 4.01
N VAL A 348 9.39 7.06 2.83
CA VAL A 348 10.09 7.26 1.56
C VAL A 348 9.40 8.38 0.79
N ASP A 349 10.15 9.41 0.39
CA ASP A 349 9.61 10.49 -0.42
C ASP A 349 9.43 10.04 -1.87
N SER A 350 8.20 9.69 -2.24
CA SER A 350 7.86 9.23 -3.60
C SER A 350 7.63 10.36 -4.62
N SER A 351 7.86 11.63 -4.25
CA SER A 351 7.62 12.80 -5.13
C SER A 351 8.57 12.92 -6.32
N SER A 352 9.65 12.13 -6.37
CA SER A 352 10.56 12.09 -7.50
C SER A 352 10.06 11.24 -8.68
N GLY A 353 8.91 10.57 -8.54
CA GLY A 353 8.29 9.77 -9.60
C GLY A 353 7.55 10.60 -10.66
N GLU A 354 6.80 9.89 -11.52
CA GLU A 354 5.97 10.51 -12.57
C GLU A 354 4.63 11.04 -12.04
N VAL A 355 4.21 10.55 -10.87
CA VAL A 355 2.98 10.94 -10.18
C VAL A 355 3.28 12.06 -9.21
N GLU A 356 2.49 13.14 -9.27
CA GLU A 356 2.68 14.29 -8.40
C GLU A 356 2.32 13.97 -6.94
N ARG A 357 3.28 14.23 -6.05
CA ARG A 357 3.16 14.07 -4.59
C ARG A 357 3.85 15.24 -3.89
N PRO A 358 3.45 15.58 -2.64
CA PRO A 358 4.21 16.53 -1.81
C PRO A 358 5.66 16.07 -1.65
N SER A 359 6.60 17.01 -1.72
CA SER A 359 8.04 16.71 -1.70
C SER A 359 8.67 17.21 -0.41
N THR A 360 9.32 16.31 0.32
CA THR A 360 10.04 16.60 1.56
C THR A 360 11.16 17.61 1.33
N LYS A 361 11.82 17.57 0.17
CA LYS A 361 12.86 18.54 -0.22
C LYS A 361 12.32 19.94 -0.50
N LYS A 362 11.11 20.06 -1.05
CA LYS A 362 10.54 21.36 -1.45
C LYS A 362 9.77 22.01 -0.31
N THR A 363 8.98 21.22 0.42
CA THR A 363 7.99 21.72 1.37
C THR A 363 8.17 21.16 2.77
N GLY A 364 9.23 20.39 3.04
CA GLY A 364 9.33 19.60 4.25
C GLY A 364 8.16 18.63 4.37
N LEU A 365 7.64 18.46 5.58
CA LEU A 365 6.50 17.56 5.81
C LEU A 365 5.13 18.17 5.45
N ILE A 366 5.06 19.41 4.93
CA ILE A 366 3.78 20.03 4.56
C ILE A 366 3.09 19.18 3.47
N GLY A 367 1.81 18.86 3.69
CA GLY A 367 1.04 17.98 2.81
C GLY A 367 1.15 16.49 3.14
N ILE A 368 2.15 16.11 3.95
CA ILE A 368 2.45 14.73 4.37
C ILE A 368 2.04 14.53 5.84
N SER A 369 2.54 15.40 6.71
CA SER A 369 2.30 15.40 8.15
C SER A 369 2.16 16.85 8.67
N ASP A 370 1.93 17.00 9.96
CA ASP A 370 1.80 18.31 10.60
C ASP A 370 2.29 18.26 12.06
N ILE A 371 2.39 19.44 12.69
CA ILE A 371 2.96 19.58 14.03
C ILE A 371 2.16 18.83 15.12
N TYR A 372 0.87 18.57 14.88
CA TYR A 372 -0.02 17.86 15.80
C TYR A 372 -0.21 16.40 15.38
N ASP A 373 0.54 15.91 14.40
CA ASP A 373 0.42 14.54 13.92
C ASP A 373 1.07 13.56 14.90
N ASN A 374 0.35 12.51 15.25
CA ASN A 374 0.83 11.49 16.18
C ASN A 374 1.76 10.48 15.49
N LEU A 375 1.66 10.35 14.16
CA LEU A 375 2.59 9.54 13.39
C LEU A 375 3.92 10.28 13.26
N LYS A 376 5.00 9.67 13.74
CA LYS A 376 6.36 10.23 13.69
C LYS A 376 7.26 9.28 12.91
N PHE A 377 8.06 9.85 12.01
CA PHE A 377 9.02 9.11 11.20
C PHE A 377 10.38 9.10 11.90
N ASP A 378 10.96 7.92 12.08
CA ASP A 378 12.34 7.78 12.57
C ASP A 378 13.35 8.17 11.49
N ILE A 379 13.05 7.86 10.22
CA ILE A 379 13.86 8.21 9.04
C ILE A 379 12.94 8.63 7.90
N VAL A 380 13.39 9.63 7.15
CA VAL A 380 12.79 10.11 5.90
C VAL A 380 13.83 9.97 4.79
N PHE A 381 13.56 9.15 3.78
CA PHE A 381 14.39 9.02 2.58
C PHE A 381 13.98 10.08 1.55
N GLU A 382 14.59 11.26 1.62
CA GLU A 382 14.24 12.45 0.82
C GLU A 382 14.56 12.31 -0.68
N ASN A 383 15.47 11.40 -1.05
CA ASN A 383 15.79 11.11 -2.46
C ASN A 383 14.98 9.92 -3.01
N GLY A 384 13.94 9.51 -2.29
CA GLY A 384 12.92 8.58 -2.74
C GLY A 384 13.39 7.13 -2.88
N PRO A 385 12.68 6.33 -3.70
CA PRO A 385 12.85 4.88 -3.74
C PRO A 385 14.28 4.41 -3.97
N LYS A 386 15.03 5.11 -4.82
CA LYS A 386 16.41 4.72 -5.14
C LYS A 386 17.35 4.86 -3.94
N GLU A 387 17.16 5.86 -3.08
CA GLU A 387 17.96 5.98 -1.86
C GLU A 387 17.60 4.87 -0.88
N TYR A 388 16.30 4.62 -0.71
CA TYR A 388 15.79 3.56 0.13
C TYR A 388 16.32 2.18 -0.30
N THR A 389 16.22 1.82 -1.57
CA THR A 389 16.65 0.50 -2.07
C THR A 389 18.16 0.30 -1.90
N ASN A 390 18.98 1.32 -2.19
CA ASN A 390 20.42 1.26 -1.97
C ASN A 390 20.76 1.04 -0.48
N TRP A 391 20.10 1.78 0.40
CA TRP A 391 20.25 1.62 1.85
C TRP A 391 19.83 0.22 2.32
N PHE A 392 18.71 -0.29 1.80
CA PHE A 392 18.20 -1.62 2.15
C PHE A 392 19.14 -2.73 1.67
N ILE A 393 19.69 -2.63 0.45
CA ILE A 393 20.68 -3.57 -0.08
C ILE A 393 21.93 -3.60 0.81
N GLU A 394 22.43 -2.43 1.21
CA GLU A 394 23.58 -2.36 2.13
C GLU A 394 23.25 -3.00 3.49
N LEU A 395 22.07 -2.71 4.04
CA LEU A 395 21.60 -3.28 5.29
C LEU A 395 21.51 -4.81 5.22
N ALA A 396 20.91 -5.36 4.16
CA ALA A 396 20.78 -6.80 3.94
C ALA A 396 22.15 -7.49 3.92
N ASN A 397 23.10 -6.92 3.17
CA ASN A 397 24.46 -7.44 3.08
C ASN A 397 25.18 -7.45 4.44
N LYS A 398 25.15 -6.32 5.16
CA LYS A 398 25.78 -6.23 6.48
C LYS A 398 25.14 -7.17 7.50
N ARG A 399 23.81 -7.29 7.49
CA ARG A 399 23.08 -8.17 8.40
C ARG A 399 23.34 -9.65 8.10
N SER A 400 23.35 -10.05 6.84
CA SER A 400 23.70 -11.42 6.41
C SER A 400 25.10 -11.80 6.89
N ASN A 401 26.08 -10.90 6.72
CA ASN A 401 27.44 -11.10 7.23
C ASN A 401 27.51 -11.16 8.76
N PHE A 402 26.77 -10.30 9.47
CA PHE A 402 26.71 -10.33 10.93
C PHE A 402 26.15 -11.66 11.45
N LYS A 403 25.08 -12.18 10.83
CA LYS A 403 24.48 -13.48 11.19
C LYS A 403 25.40 -14.67 10.92
N LYS A 404 26.25 -14.61 9.88
CA LYS A 404 27.23 -15.67 9.57
C LYS A 404 28.40 -15.70 10.55
N ASN A 405 28.69 -14.58 11.20
CA ASN A 405 29.83 -14.41 12.10
C ASN A 405 29.45 -14.41 13.59
N SER A 406 28.16 -14.50 13.92
CA SER A 406 27.61 -14.57 15.29
C SER A 406 27.21 -16.00 15.60
#